data_AF-A0A914ZHD2-F1
#
_entry.id   AF-A0A914ZHD2-F1
#
_cell.length_a   1.000
_cell.length_b   1.000
_cell.length_c   1.000
_cell.angle_alpha   90.00
_cell.angle_beta   90.00
_cell.angle_gamma   90.00
#
_symmetry.space_group_name_H-M   'P 1'
#
loop_
_entity.id
_entity.type
_entity.pdbx_description
1 polymer ?
#
loop_
_entity_poly.entity_id
_entity_poly.type
_entity_poly.pdbx_seq_one_letter_code
_entity_poly.pdbx_strand_id
1 'polypeptide(L)'
;MSSPIISDWLAYLGIMGYTSWKNATQIWPRIRNMLATDDVNVLQNVCRSRDLFYLTLGQENYYHCISFYGLMQYSQDWSTVAYYIRMWSHLDFMCNIGYQQFMNRSAWSCLSLLNQNQGCNDAYLANVNWNDVCPAVKNYTMCTKEAADIACKVPNGYFACEDIRLGYGANCDIRCTV
;
A
#
# COMPACT_ATOMS: atom_id res chain seq x y z
N MET A 1 -19.40 3.65 13.43
CA MET A 1 -19.99 3.05 12.22
C MET A 1 -19.03 1.99 11.70
N SER A 2 -19.31 0.73 11.96
CA SER A 2 -18.63 -0.42 11.34
C SER A 2 -19.10 -0.51 9.90
N SER A 3 -18.19 -0.44 8.94
CA SER A 3 -18.56 -0.54 7.53
C SER A 3 -18.58 -2.04 7.14
N PRO A 4 -19.74 -2.62 6.81
CA PRO A 4 -19.86 -4.03 6.39
C PRO A 4 -19.09 -4.34 5.09
N ILE A 5 -18.47 -3.35 4.47
CA ILE A 5 -17.82 -3.44 3.16
C ILE A 5 -16.39 -4.00 3.26
N ILE A 6 -15.79 -4.00 4.47
CA ILE A 6 -14.43 -4.54 4.68
C ILE A 6 -14.45 -6.07 4.87
N SER A 7 -15.57 -6.70 5.25
CA SER A 7 -15.57 -8.13 5.59
C SER A 7 -15.46 -9.06 4.38
N ASP A 8 -16.13 -8.73 3.28
CA ASP A 8 -16.40 -9.71 2.23
C ASP A 8 -15.18 -9.96 1.35
N TRP A 9 -14.38 -8.93 1.09
CA TRP A 9 -13.12 -9.10 0.35
C TRP A 9 -12.08 -9.87 1.15
N LEU A 10 -11.94 -9.59 2.46
CA LEU A 10 -11.01 -10.31 3.32
C LEU A 10 -11.40 -11.79 3.50
N ALA A 11 -12.71 -12.06 3.58
CA ALA A 11 -13.22 -13.43 3.65
C ALA A 11 -12.81 -14.28 2.42
N TYR A 12 -12.74 -13.68 1.23
CA TYR A 12 -12.23 -14.37 0.03
C TYR A 12 -10.79 -14.87 0.21
N LEU A 13 -9.97 -14.18 1.00
CA LEU A 13 -8.60 -14.57 1.34
C LEU A 13 -8.50 -15.42 2.62
N GLY A 14 -9.62 -15.80 3.23
CA GLY A 14 -9.65 -16.49 4.53
C GLY A 14 -9.24 -15.60 5.71
N ILE A 15 -9.20 -14.27 5.54
CA ILE A 15 -8.90 -13.30 6.60
C ILE A 15 -10.24 -12.86 7.20
N MET A 16 -10.56 -13.31 8.41
CA MET A 16 -11.86 -13.05 9.05
C MET A 16 -11.73 -12.16 10.30
N GLY A 17 -12.83 -11.52 10.69
CA GLY A 17 -12.94 -10.79 11.96
C GLY A 17 -12.47 -9.33 11.93
N TYR A 18 -12.18 -8.77 10.75
CA TYR A 18 -11.82 -7.37 10.58
C TYR A 18 -12.86 -6.63 9.75
N THR A 19 -13.34 -5.50 10.27
CA THR A 19 -14.44 -4.71 9.67
C THR A 19 -14.13 -3.21 9.60
N SER A 20 -12.89 -2.83 9.96
CA SER A 20 -12.47 -1.44 10.02
C SER A 20 -11.11 -1.25 9.36
N TRP A 21 -10.90 -0.10 8.73
CA TRP A 21 -9.60 0.32 8.23
C TRP A 21 -8.55 0.40 9.35
N LYS A 22 -8.99 0.59 10.60
CA LYS A 22 -8.14 0.54 11.79
C LYS A 22 -7.46 -0.80 11.99
N ASN A 23 -7.95 -1.85 11.33
CA ASN A 23 -7.37 -3.18 11.40
C ASN A 23 -6.20 -3.39 10.43
N ALA A 24 -5.75 -2.35 9.72
CA ALA A 24 -4.69 -2.46 8.72
C ALA A 24 -3.40 -3.08 9.25
N THR A 25 -3.03 -2.75 10.50
CA THR A 25 -1.82 -3.28 11.15
C THR A 25 -1.89 -4.78 11.43
N GLN A 26 -3.10 -5.36 11.52
CA GLN A 26 -3.28 -6.82 11.61
C GLN A 26 -3.54 -7.48 10.24
N ILE A 27 -4.18 -6.78 9.30
CA ILE A 27 -4.51 -7.30 7.96
C ILE A 27 -3.26 -7.36 7.07
N TRP A 28 -2.53 -6.24 6.96
CA TRP A 28 -1.45 -6.10 5.98
C TRP A 28 -0.32 -7.12 6.16
N PRO A 29 0.16 -7.45 7.38
CA PRO A 29 1.16 -8.50 7.53
C PRO A 29 0.70 -9.86 6.98
N ARG A 30 -0.60 -10.18 7.08
CA ARG A 30 -1.15 -11.45 6.55
C ARG A 30 -1.12 -11.45 5.03
N ILE A 31 -1.61 -10.38 4.39
CA ILE A 31 -1.59 -10.24 2.93
C ILE A 31 -0.14 -10.26 2.42
N ARG A 32 0.78 -9.55 3.08
CA ARG A 32 2.21 -9.58 2.72
C ARG A 32 2.80 -10.97 2.79
N ASN A 33 2.49 -11.74 3.83
CA ASN A 33 2.98 -13.11 3.94
C ASN A 33 2.45 -13.99 2.79
N MET A 34 1.24 -13.74 2.29
CA MET A 34 0.73 -14.40 1.09
C MET A 34 1.52 -13.96 -0.16
N LEU A 35 1.73 -12.65 -0.33
CA LEU A 35 2.47 -12.07 -1.46
C LEU A 35 3.98 -12.36 -1.46
N ALA A 36 4.54 -12.79 -0.33
CA ALA A 36 5.93 -13.23 -0.21
C ALA A 36 6.18 -14.60 -0.88
N THR A 37 5.12 -15.26 -1.35
CA THR A 37 5.23 -16.49 -2.14
C THR A 37 5.46 -16.17 -3.62
N ASP A 38 6.12 -17.08 -4.34
CA ASP A 38 6.35 -16.96 -5.78
C ASP A 38 5.16 -17.49 -6.62
N ASP A 39 3.99 -17.64 -6.00
CA ASP A 39 2.80 -18.22 -6.62
C ASP A 39 1.92 -17.14 -7.26
N VAL A 40 1.87 -17.14 -8.59
CA VAL A 40 1.00 -16.24 -9.39
C VAL A 40 -0.47 -16.39 -9.01
N ASN A 41 -0.93 -17.58 -8.61
CA ASN A 41 -2.32 -17.76 -8.18
C ASN A 41 -2.61 -17.01 -6.89
N VAL A 42 -1.62 -16.89 -5.99
CA VAL A 42 -1.76 -16.09 -4.76
C VAL A 42 -1.91 -14.61 -5.12
N LEU A 43 -1.09 -14.09 -6.03
CA LEU A 43 -1.26 -12.71 -6.52
C LEU A 43 -2.64 -12.50 -7.15
N GLN A 44 -3.07 -13.40 -8.04
CA GLN A 44 -4.39 -13.31 -8.69
C GLN A 44 -5.53 -13.31 -7.66
N ASN A 45 -5.45 -14.12 -6.61
CA ASN A 45 -6.45 -14.15 -5.56
C ASN A 45 -6.46 -12.86 -4.72
N VAL A 46 -5.29 -12.32 -4.38
CA VAL A 46 -5.18 -11.02 -3.69
C VAL A 46 -5.78 -9.90 -4.54
N CYS A 47 -5.48 -9.88 -5.84
CA CYS A 47 -6.03 -8.88 -6.74
C CYS A 47 -7.54 -9.01 -6.96
N ARG A 48 -8.05 -10.24 -7.08
CA ARG A 48 -9.48 -10.49 -7.13
C ARG A 48 -10.20 -10.05 -5.85
N SER A 49 -9.58 -10.29 -4.70
CA SER A 49 -10.09 -9.81 -3.41
C SER A 49 -10.14 -8.27 -3.38
N ARG A 50 -9.07 -7.59 -3.79
CA ARG A 50 -9.05 -6.12 -3.97
C ARG A 50 -10.17 -5.64 -4.90
N ASP A 51 -10.42 -6.33 -6.00
CA ASP A 51 -11.48 -5.97 -6.94
C ASP A 51 -12.88 -6.18 -6.35
N LEU A 52 -13.10 -7.20 -5.51
CA LEU A 52 -14.35 -7.35 -4.77
C LEU A 52 -14.61 -6.15 -3.86
N PHE A 53 -13.58 -5.62 -3.21
CA PHE A 53 -13.72 -4.41 -2.39
C PHE A 53 -14.11 -3.20 -3.25
N TYR A 54 -13.43 -3.01 -4.39
CA TYR A 54 -13.76 -1.95 -5.35
C TYR A 54 -15.20 -2.07 -5.86
N LEU A 55 -15.62 -3.26 -6.29
CA LEU A 55 -16.96 -3.53 -6.80
C LEU A 55 -18.05 -3.33 -5.74
N THR A 56 -17.77 -3.68 -4.49
CA THR A 56 -18.73 -3.52 -3.38
C THR A 56 -18.95 -2.04 -3.05
N LEU A 57 -17.90 -1.21 -3.12
CA LEU A 57 -18.00 0.22 -2.87
C LEU A 57 -18.56 0.99 -4.07
N GLY A 58 -18.22 0.56 -5.28
CA GLY A 58 -18.32 1.38 -6.48
C GLY A 58 -17.22 2.44 -6.53
N GLN A 59 -17.02 3.01 -7.72
CA GLN A 59 -15.89 3.90 -8.02
C GLN A 59 -15.77 5.10 -7.08
N GLU A 60 -16.86 5.84 -6.86
CA GLU A 60 -16.84 7.07 -6.05
C GLU A 60 -16.51 6.78 -4.58
N ASN A 61 -17.21 5.81 -3.98
CA ASN A 61 -16.99 5.47 -2.56
C ASN A 61 -15.62 4.83 -2.33
N TYR A 62 -15.10 4.09 -3.31
CA TYR A 62 -13.77 3.50 -3.22
C TYR A 62 -12.71 4.56 -2.95
N TYR A 63 -12.63 5.59 -3.80
CA TYR A 63 -11.64 6.65 -3.64
C TYR A 63 -11.80 7.45 -2.35
N HIS A 64 -13.03 7.61 -1.85
CA HIS A 64 -13.25 8.20 -0.53
C HIS A 64 -12.76 7.30 0.61
N CYS A 65 -13.01 5.99 0.54
CA CYS A 65 -12.60 5.02 1.55
C CYS A 65 -11.08 4.77 1.58
N ILE A 66 -10.37 5.04 0.49
CA ILE A 66 -8.91 4.92 0.40
C ILE A 66 -8.23 6.29 0.20
N SER A 67 -8.89 7.38 0.58
CA SER A 67 -8.26 8.71 0.59
C SER A 67 -7.59 8.98 1.93
N PHE A 68 -6.31 9.34 1.90
CA PHE A 68 -5.58 9.76 3.10
C PHE A 68 -6.27 10.96 3.78
N TYR A 69 -6.46 12.05 3.04
CA TYR A 69 -7.15 13.25 3.54
C TYR A 69 -8.60 12.98 3.95
N GLY A 70 -9.30 12.09 3.23
CA GLY A 70 -10.66 11.68 3.60
C GLY A 70 -10.71 11.01 4.98
N LEU A 71 -9.85 10.02 5.22
CA LEU A 71 -9.82 9.30 6.50
C LEU A 71 -9.30 10.14 7.67
N MET A 72 -8.38 11.06 7.39
CA MET A 72 -7.84 11.99 8.37
C MET A 72 -8.89 12.92 8.99
N GLN A 73 -9.98 13.22 8.27
CA GLN A 73 -11.09 13.99 8.84
C GLN A 73 -11.82 13.24 9.96
N TYR A 74 -11.67 11.92 10.02
CA TYR A 74 -12.38 11.04 10.95
C TYR A 74 -11.47 10.40 12.03
N SER A 75 -10.17 10.70 12.02
CA SER A 75 -9.22 10.17 13.00
C SER A 75 -8.02 11.06 13.21
N GLN A 76 -7.56 11.16 14.45
CA GLN A 76 -6.28 11.79 14.82
C GLN A 76 -5.12 10.79 14.88
N ASP A 77 -5.39 9.49 14.66
CA ASP A 77 -4.34 8.47 14.57
C ASP A 77 -3.81 8.41 13.14
N TRP A 78 -2.99 9.41 12.82
CA TRP A 78 -2.37 9.58 11.51
C TRP A 78 -1.53 8.38 11.09
N SER A 79 -0.90 7.71 12.05
CA SER A 79 -0.06 6.54 11.81
C SER A 79 -0.88 5.36 11.27
N THR A 80 -2.04 5.09 11.89
CA THR A 80 -2.93 4.01 11.44
C THR A 80 -3.56 4.35 10.08
N VAL A 81 -3.93 5.63 9.85
CA VAL A 81 -4.44 6.06 8.54
C VAL A 81 -3.37 5.89 7.46
N ALA A 82 -2.13 6.33 7.72
CA ALA A 82 -1.01 6.22 6.79
C ALA A 82 -0.68 4.77 6.45
N TYR A 83 -0.73 3.90 7.46
CA TYR A 83 -0.53 2.47 7.29
C TYR A 83 -1.61 1.83 6.42
N TYR A 84 -2.88 2.18 6.64
CA TYR A 84 -4.01 1.71 5.84
C TYR A 84 -3.93 2.19 4.38
N ILE A 85 -3.62 3.47 4.15
CA ILE A 85 -3.46 4.00 2.79
C ILE A 85 -2.31 3.33 2.07
N ARG A 86 -1.18 3.08 2.75
CA ARG A 86 -0.06 2.36 2.13
C ARG A 86 -0.45 0.95 1.72
N MET A 87 -1.20 0.23 2.57
CA MET A 87 -1.70 -1.11 2.24
C MET A 87 -2.47 -1.09 0.91
N TRP A 88 -3.39 -0.14 0.74
CA TRP A 88 -4.18 -0.04 -0.50
C TRP A 88 -3.36 0.44 -1.69
N SER A 89 -2.48 1.42 -1.50
CA SER A 89 -1.53 1.88 -2.53
C SER A 89 -0.73 0.72 -3.10
N HIS A 90 -0.25 -0.16 -2.22
CA HIS A 90 0.52 -1.33 -2.62
C HIS A 90 -0.32 -2.39 -3.33
N LEU A 91 -1.54 -2.64 -2.85
CA LEU A 91 -2.47 -3.53 -3.56
C LEU A 91 -2.79 -3.00 -4.96
N ASP A 92 -3.04 -1.70 -5.09
CA ASP A 92 -3.31 -1.06 -6.37
C ASP A 92 -2.10 -1.09 -7.31
N PHE A 93 -0.91 -0.84 -6.79
CA PHE A 93 0.33 -0.97 -7.52
C PHE A 93 0.45 -2.40 -8.06
N MET A 94 0.44 -3.39 -7.17
CA MET A 94 0.66 -4.80 -7.50
C MET A 94 -0.33 -5.35 -8.52
N CYS A 95 -1.60 -4.99 -8.38
CA CYS A 95 -2.67 -5.53 -9.20
C CYS A 95 -2.84 -4.84 -10.55
N ASN A 96 -2.15 -3.72 -10.79
CA ASN A 96 -2.19 -3.00 -12.07
C ASN A 96 -0.82 -2.95 -12.75
N ILE A 97 0.13 -2.21 -12.16
CA ILE A 97 1.43 -1.89 -12.78
C ILE A 97 2.51 -2.89 -12.33
N GLY A 98 2.45 -3.31 -11.07
CA GLY A 98 3.41 -4.19 -10.42
C GLY A 98 3.35 -5.65 -10.91
N TYR A 99 2.34 -6.06 -11.67
CA TYR A 99 2.24 -7.42 -12.20
C TYR A 99 3.47 -7.80 -13.04
N GLN A 100 3.97 -6.89 -13.87
CA GLN A 100 5.19 -7.15 -14.66
C GLN A 100 6.43 -7.34 -13.78
N GLN A 101 6.50 -6.61 -12.66
CA GLN A 101 7.59 -6.78 -11.69
C GLN A 101 7.46 -8.06 -10.90
N PHE A 102 6.24 -8.46 -10.53
CA PHE A 102 5.97 -9.76 -9.92
C PHE A 102 6.43 -10.92 -10.82
N MET A 103 6.12 -10.83 -12.11
CA MET A 103 6.56 -11.83 -13.10
C MET A 103 8.08 -11.82 -13.30
N ASN A 104 8.75 -10.67 -13.09
CA ASN A 104 10.20 -10.59 -13.00
C ASN A 104 10.69 -11.02 -11.61
N ARG A 105 10.83 -12.33 -11.41
CA ARG A 105 11.20 -12.96 -10.12
C ARG A 105 12.41 -12.33 -9.43
N SER A 106 13.43 -11.91 -10.18
CA SER A 106 14.62 -11.25 -9.60
C SER A 106 14.33 -9.84 -9.08
N ALA A 107 13.43 -9.11 -9.76
CA ALA A 107 12.97 -7.81 -9.27
C ALA A 107 12.01 -8.00 -8.09
N TRP A 108 11.06 -8.93 -8.20
CA TRP A 108 10.08 -9.21 -7.15
C TRP A 108 10.69 -9.67 -5.83
N SER A 109 11.57 -10.68 -5.88
CA SER A 109 12.24 -11.18 -4.68
C SER A 109 13.11 -10.11 -4.00
N CYS A 110 13.55 -9.09 -4.74
CA CYS A 110 14.26 -7.95 -4.16
C CYS A 110 13.31 -6.86 -3.63
N LEU A 111 12.27 -6.50 -4.38
CA LEU A 111 11.26 -5.53 -3.93
C LEU A 111 10.47 -6.05 -2.72
N SER A 112 10.23 -7.36 -2.63
CA SER A 112 9.62 -8.00 -1.47
C SER A 112 10.52 -7.93 -0.23
N LEU A 113 11.83 -7.71 -0.39
CA LEU A 113 12.77 -7.42 0.70
C LEU A 113 12.81 -5.94 1.11
N LEU A 114 12.26 -5.01 0.31
CA LEU A 114 12.05 -3.62 0.77
C LEU A 114 11.03 -3.51 1.89
N ASN A 115 10.30 -4.59 2.17
CA ASN A 115 9.58 -4.79 3.42
C ASN A 115 10.48 -4.68 4.68
N GLN A 116 11.81 -4.71 4.52
CA GLN A 116 12.81 -4.53 5.58
C GLN A 116 13.36 -3.09 5.68
N ASN A 117 12.88 -2.12 4.89
CA ASN A 117 13.12 -0.70 5.15
C ASN A 117 12.27 -0.19 6.33
N GLN A 118 12.35 -0.90 7.46
CA GLN A 118 11.78 -0.47 8.75
C GLN A 118 12.19 0.98 9.02
N GLY A 119 13.43 1.39 8.69
CA GLY A 119 13.87 2.78 8.83
C GLY A 119 13.00 3.83 8.11
N CYS A 120 12.77 3.71 6.80
CA CYS A 120 11.98 4.70 6.03
C CYS A 120 10.53 4.73 6.48
N ASN A 121 9.94 3.55 6.71
CA ASN A 121 8.56 3.42 7.13
C ASN A 121 8.33 3.96 8.55
N ASP A 122 9.19 3.58 9.49
CA ASP A 122 9.02 3.94 10.89
C ASP A 122 9.25 5.45 11.07
N ALA A 123 10.22 6.02 10.34
CA ALA A 123 10.40 7.47 10.26
C ALA A 123 9.16 8.17 9.68
N TYR A 124 8.55 7.62 8.64
CA TYR A 124 7.32 8.19 8.07
C TYR A 124 6.16 8.14 9.07
N LEU A 125 5.87 6.97 9.64
CA LEU A 125 4.77 6.78 10.57
C LEU A 125 4.93 7.59 11.87
N ALA A 126 6.16 7.85 12.31
CA ALA A 126 6.45 8.66 13.48
C ALA A 126 6.26 10.17 13.24
N ASN A 127 6.39 10.64 12.00
CA ASN A 127 6.41 12.07 11.69
C ASN A 127 5.17 12.55 10.89
N VAL A 128 4.39 11.63 10.30
CA VAL A 128 3.22 11.99 9.51
C VAL A 128 2.14 12.64 10.40
N ASN A 129 1.71 13.82 9.98
CA ASN A 129 0.70 14.61 10.67
C ASN A 129 -0.09 15.45 9.66
N TRP A 130 -1.19 16.08 10.11
CA TRP A 130 -2.08 16.84 9.22
C TRP A 130 -1.46 18.00 8.47
N ASN A 131 -0.51 18.72 9.10
CA ASN A 131 0.06 19.91 8.51
C ASN A 131 1.17 19.61 7.50
N ASP A 132 1.86 18.47 7.65
CA ASP A 132 3.09 18.15 6.89
C ASP A 132 3.01 16.83 6.12
N VAL A 133 1.80 16.42 5.70
CA VAL A 133 1.58 15.18 4.95
C VAL A 133 2.49 15.07 3.72
N CYS A 134 2.42 16.04 2.81
CA CYS A 134 3.15 15.94 1.54
C CYS A 134 4.68 15.98 1.70
N PRO A 135 5.26 16.85 2.54
CA PRO A 135 6.68 16.76 2.90
C PRO A 135 7.07 15.40 3.48
N ALA A 136 6.29 14.85 4.42
CA ALA A 136 6.57 13.55 5.03
C ALA A 136 6.53 12.42 4.00
N VAL A 137 5.52 12.40 3.12
CA VAL A 137 5.39 11.41 2.05
C VAL A 137 6.52 11.55 1.03
N LYS A 138 6.93 12.76 0.67
CA LYS A 138 8.06 12.98 -0.25
C LYS A 138 9.35 12.40 0.31
N ASN A 139 9.65 12.68 1.59
CA ASN A 139 10.82 12.12 2.27
C ASN A 139 10.76 10.59 2.35
N TYR A 140 9.59 10.04 2.68
CA TYR A 140 9.36 8.61 2.70
C TYR A 140 9.60 7.96 1.33
N THR A 141 9.09 8.60 0.26
CA THR A 141 9.24 8.14 -1.12
C THR A 141 10.69 8.13 -1.56
N MET A 142 11.45 9.21 -1.29
CA MET A 142 12.86 9.30 -1.64
C MET A 142 13.70 8.26 -0.88
N CYS A 143 13.49 8.13 0.43
CA CYS A 143 14.17 7.12 1.26
C CYS A 143 13.93 5.70 0.71
N THR A 144 12.68 5.40 0.34
CA THR A 144 12.30 4.09 -0.19
C THR A 144 12.89 3.85 -1.58
N LYS A 145 12.89 4.86 -2.46
CA LYS A 145 13.54 4.80 -3.78
C LYS A 145 15.04 4.53 -3.65
N GLU A 146 15.75 5.32 -2.85
CA GLU A 146 17.20 5.20 -2.69
C GLU A 146 17.59 3.81 -2.16
N ALA A 147 16.88 3.34 -1.15
CA ALA A 147 17.11 2.01 -0.60
C ALA A 147 16.83 0.90 -1.63
N ALA A 148 15.81 1.07 -2.48
CA ALA A 148 15.51 0.15 -3.58
C ALA A 148 16.57 0.19 -4.69
N ASP A 149 17.08 1.37 -5.05
CA ASP A 149 18.17 1.47 -6.04
C ASP A 149 19.46 0.83 -5.51
N ILE A 150 19.74 0.96 -4.21
CA ILE A 150 20.92 0.32 -3.58
C ILE A 150 20.75 -1.20 -3.52
N ALA A 151 19.62 -1.69 -3.00
CA ALA A 151 19.42 -3.12 -2.76
C ALA A 151 19.09 -3.89 -4.04
N CYS A 152 18.30 -3.30 -4.93
CA CYS A 152 17.70 -3.98 -6.08
C CYS A 152 18.21 -3.50 -7.42
N LYS A 153 19.05 -2.45 -7.46
CA LYS A 153 19.58 -1.81 -8.67
C LYS A 153 18.49 -1.13 -9.51
N VAL A 154 18.91 -0.12 -10.27
CA VAL A 154 18.05 0.60 -11.22
C VAL A 154 17.46 -0.39 -12.24
N PRO A 155 16.16 -0.30 -12.60
CA PRO A 155 15.19 0.75 -12.24
C PRO A 155 14.28 0.41 -11.05
N ASN A 156 14.67 -0.46 -10.12
CA ASN A 156 13.77 -0.90 -9.05
C ASN A 156 13.36 0.22 -8.07
N GLY A 157 14.16 1.28 -7.91
CA GLY A 157 13.74 2.46 -7.17
C GLY A 157 12.58 3.21 -7.82
N TYR A 158 12.46 3.23 -9.15
CA TYR A 158 11.31 3.81 -9.83
C TYR A 158 10.02 3.09 -9.42
N PHE A 159 10.02 1.75 -9.40
CA PHE A 159 8.85 0.96 -8.99
C PHE A 159 8.50 1.15 -7.52
N ALA A 160 9.50 1.18 -6.64
CA ALA A 160 9.28 1.45 -5.21
C ALA A 160 8.72 2.87 -4.96
N CYS A 161 9.08 3.84 -5.80
CA CYS A 161 8.50 5.18 -5.78
C CYS A 161 7.05 5.17 -6.29
N GLU A 162 6.76 4.50 -7.41
CA GLU A 162 5.41 4.43 -7.99
C GLU A 162 4.42 3.73 -7.04
N ASP A 163 4.87 2.71 -6.31
CA ASP A 163 4.12 2.04 -5.25
C ASP A 163 3.59 3.05 -4.22
N ILE A 164 4.41 4.00 -3.79
CA ILE A 164 4.01 5.05 -2.83
C ILE A 164 3.20 6.14 -3.54
N ARG A 165 3.57 6.53 -4.76
CA ARG A 165 2.91 7.60 -5.52
C ARG A 165 1.43 7.33 -5.74
N LEU A 166 1.00 6.08 -5.92
CA LEU A 166 -0.42 5.77 -6.16
C LEU A 166 -1.35 6.18 -5.01
N GLY A 167 -0.91 6.07 -3.76
CA GLY A 167 -1.73 6.39 -2.58
C GLY A 167 -1.77 7.87 -2.22
N TYR A 168 -0.80 8.66 -2.69
CA TYR A 168 -0.63 10.06 -2.28
C TYR A 168 -0.56 11.06 -3.44
N GLY A 169 -0.33 10.60 -4.67
CA GLY A 169 -0.07 11.43 -5.85
C GLY A 169 -1.27 12.27 -6.29
N ALA A 170 -2.48 11.92 -5.86
CA ALA A 170 -3.66 12.75 -6.08
C ALA A 170 -3.63 14.06 -5.28
N ASN A 171 -2.87 14.10 -4.17
CA ASN A 171 -2.83 15.25 -3.26
C ASN A 171 -1.44 15.85 -3.08
N CYS A 172 -0.38 15.11 -3.42
CA CYS A 172 1.00 15.53 -3.27
C CYS A 172 1.74 15.42 -4.62
N ASP A 173 2.54 16.43 -4.97
CA ASP A 173 3.43 16.40 -6.15
C ASP A 173 4.62 15.46 -5.88
N ILE A 174 4.40 14.17 -6.12
CA ILE A 174 5.39 13.11 -6.01
C ILE A 174 5.80 12.70 -7.43
N ARG A 175 7.11 12.78 -7.71
CA ARG A 175 7.68 12.44 -9.02
C ARG A 175 8.66 11.29 -8.87
N CYS A 176 8.43 10.23 -9.63
CA CYS A 176 9.29 9.07 -9.72
C CYS A 176 10.11 9.18 -11.00
N THR A 177 11.39 9.57 -10.86
CA THR A 177 12.35 9.55 -11.96
C THR A 177 13.16 8.25 -11.90
N VAL A 178 13.63 7.77 -13.06
CA VAL A 178 14.57 6.64 -13.12
C VAL A 178 15.91 7.07 -12.56
#